data_AF-A0A4R4ZDU0-F1
#
_entry.id   AF-A0A4R4ZDU0-F1
#
_cell.length_a   1.000
_cell.length_b   1.000
_cell.length_c   1.000
_cell.angle_alpha   90.00
_cell.angle_beta   90.00
_cell.angle_gamma   90.00
#
_symmetry.space_group_name_H-M   'P 1'
#
loop_
_entity.id
_entity.type
_entity.pdbx_description
1 polymer ?
#
loop_
_entity_poly.entity_id
_entity_poly.type
_entity_poly.pdbx_seq_one_letter_code
_entity_poly.pdbx_strand_id
1 'polypeptide(L)'
;MRRLLVVLLALALALIPTSANAYANAFFPTQSSGNRGADVLALQYLLQHNGQAAPADGVFGASTADAAKAFQTAKGLGADGIVGPQTWAALAPTIRSGDNNAAVKALQVELNAKRRLSLPVDGVFSTAVRDAVAAFQTHAGIGSDGIVGPITWRNLAWHYDYPDFTANLCDQDPDGNGTAANWATSAAVAQMEQAGRNFASTGQGKIPYGDAGYEHGGDIPGHGSHEVGLDIDIWPIRTDNGQCTAGRITWQSSTYDRAATRQLVQSIKAAAPGHVRIIFFNDPTLINEGLTTEWPSHDNHLHVRFCEKVHPNSLYTC
;
A
#
# COMPACT_ATOMS: atom_id res chain seq x y z
N MET A 1 75.44 -22.41 -7.44
CA MET A 1 74.49 -21.35 -7.04
C MET A 1 73.22 -21.48 -7.88
N ARG A 2 72.15 -22.12 -7.39
CA ARG A 2 70.83 -22.12 -8.03
C ARG A 2 69.84 -21.52 -7.04
N ARG A 3 69.33 -20.33 -7.37
CA ARG A 3 68.40 -19.54 -6.57
C ARG A 3 67.03 -20.23 -6.58
N LEU A 4 66.47 -20.54 -5.40
CA LEU A 4 65.06 -20.88 -5.28
C LEU A 4 64.23 -19.59 -5.46
N LEU A 5 63.35 -19.58 -6.45
CA LEU A 5 62.23 -18.62 -6.50
C LEU A 5 61.14 -19.13 -5.56
N VAL A 6 60.84 -18.34 -4.52
CA VAL A 6 59.62 -18.50 -3.72
C VAL A 6 58.50 -17.78 -4.47
N VAL A 7 57.53 -18.53 -4.98
CA VAL A 7 56.31 -17.98 -5.57
C VAL A 7 55.32 -17.74 -4.42
N LEU A 8 55.11 -16.47 -4.07
CA LEU A 8 54.04 -16.04 -3.17
C LEU A 8 52.70 -16.13 -3.92
N LEU A 9 51.90 -17.13 -3.59
CA LEU A 9 50.52 -17.25 -4.06
C LEU A 9 49.66 -16.26 -3.28
N ALA A 10 49.34 -15.10 -3.87
CA ALA A 10 48.37 -14.17 -3.32
C ALA A 10 46.97 -14.81 -3.48
N LEU A 11 46.42 -15.35 -2.38
CA LEU A 11 45.06 -15.85 -2.34
C LEU A 11 44.11 -14.65 -2.34
N ALA A 12 43.66 -14.23 -3.52
CA ALA A 12 42.56 -13.27 -3.64
C ALA A 12 41.29 -13.97 -3.15
N LEU A 13 40.86 -13.67 -1.92
CA LEU A 13 39.51 -13.97 -1.47
C LEU A 13 38.57 -13.17 -2.38
N ALA A 14 38.00 -13.84 -3.39
CA ALA A 14 36.81 -13.33 -4.04
C ALA A 14 35.74 -13.27 -2.96
N LEU A 15 35.38 -12.05 -2.54
CA LEU A 15 34.13 -11.80 -1.84
C LEU A 15 33.03 -12.35 -2.74
N ILE A 16 32.54 -13.55 -2.44
CA ILE A 16 31.32 -14.06 -3.08
C ILE A 16 30.25 -13.06 -2.66
N PRO A 17 29.68 -12.26 -3.59
CA PRO A 17 28.61 -11.37 -3.22
C PRO A 17 27.51 -12.24 -2.61
N THR A 18 27.16 -11.94 -1.35
CA THR A 18 25.96 -12.51 -0.74
C THR A 18 24.83 -12.33 -1.74
N SER A 19 24.15 -13.42 -2.11
CA SER A 19 23.00 -13.34 -3.00
C SER A 19 22.06 -12.27 -2.47
N ALA A 20 21.73 -11.29 -3.31
CA ALA A 20 20.68 -10.34 -2.99
C ALA A 20 19.44 -11.17 -2.59
N ASN A 21 18.94 -10.97 -1.37
CA ASN A 21 17.76 -11.68 -0.87
C ASN A 21 16.54 -10.80 -1.06
N ALA A 22 15.58 -11.27 -1.87
CA ALA A 22 14.27 -10.66 -2.00
C ALA A 22 13.59 -10.55 -0.64
N TYR A 23 12.60 -9.65 -0.51
CA TYR A 23 11.66 -9.75 0.59
C TYR A 23 11.00 -11.13 0.54
N ALA A 24 11.30 -11.96 1.56
CA ALA A 24 10.97 -13.38 1.55
C ALA A 24 9.46 -13.65 1.40
N ASN A 25 8.64 -12.67 1.78
CA ASN A 25 7.18 -12.77 1.80
C ASN A 25 6.50 -11.92 0.72
N ALA A 26 7.22 -11.41 -0.28
CA ALA A 26 6.60 -10.61 -1.34
C ALA A 26 5.66 -11.46 -2.23
N PHE A 27 4.41 -11.01 -2.36
CA PHE A 27 3.37 -11.63 -3.19
C PHE A 27 2.57 -10.57 -3.93
N PHE A 28 1.89 -10.95 -5.02
CA PHE A 28 0.98 -10.01 -5.69
C PHE A 28 -0.30 -9.80 -4.88
N PRO A 29 -0.64 -8.57 -4.45
CA PRO A 29 -1.87 -8.31 -3.72
C PRO A 29 -3.09 -8.63 -4.57
N THR A 30 -4.14 -9.18 -3.96
CA THR A 30 -5.36 -9.52 -4.70
C THR A 30 -6.17 -8.24 -4.94
N GLN A 31 -6.52 -7.99 -6.20
CA GLN A 31 -7.33 -6.83 -6.58
C GLN A 31 -8.72 -7.27 -7.04
N SER A 32 -9.74 -6.61 -6.51
CA SER A 32 -11.16 -6.93 -6.71
C SER A 32 -12.04 -5.68 -6.56
N SER A 33 -13.33 -5.83 -6.85
CA SER A 33 -14.29 -4.72 -6.79
C SER A 33 -14.35 -4.06 -5.40
N GLY A 34 -14.05 -2.76 -5.37
CA GLY A 34 -13.95 -1.95 -4.14
C GLY A 34 -12.52 -1.52 -3.80
N ASN A 35 -11.50 -2.20 -4.35
CA ASN A 35 -10.12 -1.74 -4.27
C ASN A 35 -9.94 -0.42 -5.04
N ARG A 36 -8.93 0.34 -4.63
CA ARG A 36 -8.52 1.61 -5.23
C ARG A 36 -7.04 1.88 -4.98
N GLY A 37 -6.48 2.86 -5.66
CA GLY A 37 -5.11 3.34 -5.43
C GLY A 37 -4.14 3.03 -6.57
N ALA A 38 -2.85 3.17 -6.27
CA ALA A 38 -1.77 3.03 -7.25
C ALA A 38 -1.75 1.63 -7.90
N ASP A 39 -1.91 0.57 -7.12
CA ASP A 39 -1.95 -0.81 -7.62
C ASP A 39 -3.09 -1.04 -8.62
N VAL A 40 -4.26 -0.46 -8.36
CA VAL A 40 -5.41 -0.54 -9.28
C VAL A 40 -5.14 0.26 -10.55
N LEU A 41 -4.55 1.45 -10.43
CA LEU A 41 -4.18 2.26 -11.58
C LEU A 41 -3.12 1.56 -12.45
N ALA A 42 -2.13 0.94 -11.82
CA ALA A 42 -1.11 0.14 -12.48
C ALA A 42 -1.73 -1.09 -13.18
N LEU A 43 -2.63 -1.80 -12.50
CA LEU A 43 -3.42 -2.90 -13.07
C LEU A 43 -4.21 -2.44 -14.32
N GLN A 44 -4.89 -1.30 -14.25
CA GLN A 44 -5.66 -0.77 -15.38
C GLN A 44 -4.76 -0.47 -16.59
N TYR A 45 -3.56 0.06 -16.37
CA TYR A 45 -2.57 0.24 -17.44
C TYR A 45 -2.03 -1.09 -17.99
N LEU A 46 -1.83 -2.12 -17.16
CA LEU A 46 -1.46 -3.45 -17.61
C LEU A 46 -2.57 -4.14 -18.42
N LEU A 47 -3.83 -3.93 -18.05
CA LEU A 47 -4.99 -4.37 -18.82
C LEU A 47 -5.01 -3.69 -20.19
N GLN A 48 -4.81 -2.37 -20.25
CA GLN A 48 -4.70 -1.62 -21.50
C GLN A 48 -3.53 -2.10 -22.37
N HIS A 49 -2.36 -2.40 -21.77
CA HIS A 49 -1.22 -2.98 -22.49
C HIS A 49 -1.59 -4.32 -23.15
N ASN A 50 -2.43 -5.12 -22.50
CA ASN A 50 -2.94 -6.38 -23.01
C ASN A 50 -4.23 -6.24 -23.86
N GLY A 51 -4.51 -5.04 -24.37
CA GLY A 51 -5.59 -4.78 -25.32
C GLY A 51 -6.99 -4.73 -24.70
N GLN A 52 -7.11 -4.66 -23.37
CA GLN A 52 -8.40 -4.53 -22.71
C GLN A 52 -8.77 -3.06 -22.48
N ALA A 53 -10.05 -2.73 -22.61
CA ALA A 53 -10.57 -1.41 -22.31
C ALA A 53 -10.85 -1.28 -20.80
N ALA A 54 -9.93 -0.66 -20.07
CA ALA A 54 -10.11 -0.30 -18.67
C ALA A 54 -9.89 1.21 -18.48
N PRO A 55 -10.77 1.94 -17.77
CA PRO A 55 -10.48 3.32 -17.38
C PRO A 55 -9.26 3.33 -16.46
N ALA A 56 -8.31 4.25 -16.64
CA ALA A 56 -7.15 4.41 -15.77
C ALA A 56 -7.43 5.49 -14.72
N ASP A 57 -8.31 5.17 -13.77
CA ASP A 57 -8.79 6.08 -12.71
C ASP A 57 -8.39 5.64 -11.30
N GLY A 58 -7.70 4.51 -11.16
CA GLY A 58 -7.31 3.93 -9.88
C GLY A 58 -8.46 3.39 -9.06
N VAL A 59 -9.63 3.12 -9.67
CA VAL A 59 -10.81 2.54 -8.99
C VAL A 59 -11.19 1.21 -9.62
N PHE A 60 -11.25 0.15 -8.80
CA PHE A 60 -11.66 -1.17 -9.26
C PHE A 60 -13.19 -1.24 -9.26
N GLY A 61 -13.79 -0.60 -10.26
CA GLY A 61 -15.23 -0.65 -10.54
C GLY A 61 -15.62 -1.77 -11.51
N ALA A 62 -16.88 -1.74 -11.96
CA ALA A 62 -17.44 -2.73 -12.88
C ALA A 62 -16.64 -2.84 -14.18
N SER A 63 -16.27 -1.70 -14.80
CA SER A 63 -15.47 -1.69 -16.03
C SER A 63 -14.11 -2.36 -15.88
N THR A 64 -13.43 -2.17 -14.74
CA THR A 64 -12.15 -2.84 -14.43
C THR A 64 -12.36 -4.35 -14.24
N ALA A 65 -13.44 -4.75 -13.56
CA ALA A 65 -13.79 -6.15 -13.37
C ALA A 65 -14.09 -6.87 -14.70
N ASP A 66 -14.83 -6.21 -15.61
CA ASP A 66 -15.16 -6.77 -16.92
C ASP A 66 -13.91 -6.87 -17.81
N ALA A 67 -13.03 -5.87 -17.76
CA ALA A 67 -11.72 -5.93 -18.43
C ALA A 67 -10.84 -7.07 -17.89
N ALA A 68 -10.84 -7.30 -16.58
CA ALA A 68 -10.13 -8.42 -15.96
C ALA A 68 -10.69 -9.78 -16.43
N LYS A 69 -12.02 -9.95 -16.47
CA LYS A 69 -12.66 -11.18 -16.98
C LYS A 69 -12.34 -11.43 -18.45
N ALA A 70 -12.38 -10.38 -19.28
CA ALA A 70 -12.05 -10.47 -20.69
C ALA A 70 -10.57 -10.87 -20.89
N PHE A 71 -9.66 -10.27 -20.12
CA PHE A 71 -8.25 -10.67 -20.09
C PHE A 71 -8.07 -12.14 -19.69
N GLN A 72 -8.67 -12.55 -18.57
CA GLN A 72 -8.58 -13.92 -18.07
C GLN A 72 -9.07 -14.92 -19.12
N THR A 73 -10.22 -14.63 -19.76
CA THR A 73 -10.76 -15.44 -20.85
C THR A 73 -9.77 -15.54 -22.02
N ALA A 74 -9.20 -14.41 -22.45
CA ALA A 74 -8.23 -14.36 -23.55
C ALA A 74 -6.93 -15.13 -23.25
N LYS A 75 -6.58 -15.30 -21.97
CA LYS A 75 -5.41 -16.07 -21.51
C LYS A 75 -5.73 -17.50 -21.09
N GLY A 76 -6.99 -17.93 -21.15
CA GLY A 76 -7.41 -19.27 -20.73
C GLY A 76 -7.35 -19.50 -19.20
N LEU A 77 -7.46 -18.43 -18.42
CA LEU A 77 -7.55 -18.46 -16.95
C LEU A 77 -9.02 -18.56 -16.49
N GLY A 78 -9.23 -18.84 -15.20
CA GLY A 78 -10.56 -18.69 -14.59
C GLY A 78 -11.03 -17.24 -14.68
N ALA A 79 -12.15 -17.00 -15.36
CA ALA A 79 -12.67 -15.66 -15.65
C ALA A 79 -13.61 -15.13 -14.56
N ASP A 80 -13.11 -14.99 -13.33
CA ASP A 80 -13.86 -14.50 -12.17
C ASP A 80 -13.85 -12.97 -12.02
N GLY A 81 -12.96 -12.27 -12.72
CA GLY A 81 -12.75 -10.82 -12.61
C GLY A 81 -11.94 -10.39 -11.40
N ILE A 82 -11.35 -11.34 -10.67
CA ILE A 82 -10.45 -11.10 -9.55
C ILE A 82 -9.01 -11.24 -10.02
N VAL A 83 -8.20 -10.23 -9.76
CA VAL A 83 -6.79 -10.23 -10.16
C VAL A 83 -5.95 -10.78 -9.02
N GLY A 84 -5.86 -12.12 -8.98
CA GLY A 84 -4.98 -12.86 -8.10
C GLY A 84 -3.62 -13.20 -8.74
N PRO A 85 -2.78 -14.03 -8.08
CA PRO A 85 -1.40 -14.29 -8.49
C PRO A 85 -1.23 -14.80 -9.93
N GLN A 86 -2.16 -15.65 -10.40
CA GLN A 86 -2.11 -16.19 -11.78
C GLN A 86 -2.41 -15.10 -12.82
N THR A 87 -3.40 -14.25 -12.55
CA THR A 87 -3.77 -13.13 -13.43
C THR A 87 -2.63 -12.11 -13.49
N TRP A 88 -2.04 -11.75 -12.35
CA TRP A 88 -0.87 -10.86 -12.29
C TRP A 88 0.33 -11.39 -13.09
N ALA A 89 0.67 -12.66 -12.92
CA ALA A 89 1.76 -13.29 -13.66
C ALA A 89 1.55 -13.28 -15.18
N ALA A 90 0.30 -13.34 -15.64
CA ALA A 90 -0.03 -13.25 -17.06
C ALA A 90 -0.10 -11.80 -17.58
N LEU A 91 -0.44 -10.83 -16.71
CA LEU A 91 -0.61 -9.42 -17.07
C LEU A 91 0.73 -8.69 -17.22
N ALA A 92 1.66 -8.94 -16.30
CA ALA A 92 2.85 -8.13 -16.12
C ALA A 92 3.98 -8.56 -17.09
N PRO A 93 4.32 -7.76 -18.12
CA PRO A 93 5.37 -8.10 -19.06
C PRO A 93 6.75 -7.78 -18.49
N THR A 94 7.80 -8.36 -19.09
CA THR A 94 9.17 -7.86 -18.88
C THR A 94 9.34 -6.54 -19.64
N ILE A 95 9.75 -5.47 -18.94
CA ILE A 95 10.03 -4.16 -19.55
C ILE A 95 11.41 -3.64 -19.19
N ARG A 96 11.98 -2.81 -20.07
CA ARG A 96 13.36 -2.29 -20.00
C ARG A 96 13.50 -0.96 -20.73
N SER A 97 14.67 -0.34 -20.58
CA SER A 97 14.99 0.92 -21.26
C SER A 97 14.76 0.84 -22.78
N GLY A 98 14.10 1.86 -23.31
CA GLY A 98 13.67 1.94 -24.71
C GLY A 98 12.21 1.54 -24.94
N ASP A 99 11.58 0.83 -24.00
CA ASP A 99 10.15 0.53 -24.10
C ASP A 99 9.32 1.82 -23.95
N ASN A 100 8.25 1.90 -24.76
CA ASN A 100 7.28 2.99 -24.71
C ASN A 100 5.85 2.43 -24.84
N ASN A 101 5.18 2.18 -23.71
CA ASN A 101 3.84 1.56 -23.70
C ASN A 101 3.14 1.75 -22.34
N ALA A 102 1.89 1.27 -22.25
CA ALA A 102 1.09 1.36 -21.03
C ALA A 102 1.67 0.56 -19.85
N ALA A 103 2.41 -0.53 -20.05
CA ALA A 103 3.05 -1.24 -18.94
C ALA A 103 4.15 -0.41 -18.27
N VAL A 104 4.80 0.49 -19.01
CA VAL A 104 5.73 1.46 -18.42
C VAL A 104 4.98 2.51 -17.59
N LYS A 105 3.77 2.92 -17.98
CA LYS A 105 2.92 3.79 -17.14
C LYS A 105 2.57 3.10 -15.81
N ALA A 106 2.24 1.82 -15.86
CA ALA A 106 2.01 1.03 -14.65
C ALA A 106 3.24 1.06 -13.72
N LEU A 107 4.44 0.85 -14.27
CA LEU A 107 5.68 0.92 -13.52
C LEU A 107 5.93 2.31 -12.91
N GLN A 108 5.71 3.37 -13.68
CA GLN A 108 5.91 4.75 -13.22
C GLN A 108 4.96 5.11 -12.06
N VAL A 109 3.69 4.66 -12.14
CA VAL A 109 2.71 4.82 -11.04
C VAL A 109 3.18 4.10 -9.78
N GLU A 110 3.54 2.82 -9.90
CA GLU A 110 4.03 2.01 -8.78
C GLU A 110 5.28 2.64 -8.16
N LEU A 111 6.32 2.95 -8.95
CA LEU A 111 7.53 3.56 -8.43
C LEU A 111 7.27 4.89 -7.72
N ASN A 112 6.37 5.72 -8.24
CA ASN A 112 6.01 6.98 -7.58
C ASN A 112 5.35 6.75 -6.23
N ALA A 113 4.37 5.84 -6.14
CA ALA A 113 3.66 5.54 -4.89
C ALA A 113 4.57 4.84 -3.87
N LYS A 114 5.22 3.74 -4.28
CA LYS A 114 6.00 2.84 -3.41
C LYS A 114 7.30 3.45 -2.93
N ARG A 115 7.92 4.29 -3.77
CA ARG A 115 9.26 4.87 -3.51
C ARG A 115 9.25 6.39 -3.33
N ARG A 116 8.05 6.99 -3.26
CA ARG A 116 7.86 8.44 -3.08
C ARG A 116 8.64 9.26 -4.11
N LEU A 117 8.51 8.85 -5.37
CA LEU A 117 9.16 9.50 -6.51
C LEU A 117 8.18 10.44 -7.23
N SER A 118 8.72 11.23 -8.16
CA SER A 118 7.94 12.15 -9.01
C SER A 118 8.32 11.98 -10.49
N LEU A 119 8.38 10.73 -10.95
CA LEU A 119 8.61 10.38 -12.34
C LEU A 119 7.39 10.80 -13.19
N PRO A 120 7.58 11.32 -14.41
CA PRO A 120 6.49 11.48 -15.37
C PRO A 120 5.81 10.14 -15.66
N VAL A 121 4.47 10.12 -15.70
CA VAL A 121 3.68 8.93 -16.08
C VAL A 121 3.33 9.00 -17.57
N ASP A 122 4.37 9.04 -18.41
CA ASP A 122 4.27 9.23 -19.87
C ASP A 122 4.33 7.92 -20.65
N GLY A 123 4.72 6.81 -20.01
CA GLY A 123 4.91 5.51 -20.63
C GLY A 123 6.28 5.31 -21.26
N VAL A 124 7.22 6.24 -21.08
CA VAL A 124 8.59 6.15 -21.63
C VAL A 124 9.56 5.60 -20.59
N PHE A 125 10.19 4.46 -20.90
CA PHE A 125 11.20 3.85 -20.03
C PHE A 125 12.55 4.56 -20.23
N SER A 126 12.62 5.77 -19.69
CA SER A 126 13.80 6.64 -19.73
C SER A 126 14.93 6.14 -18.82
N THR A 127 16.11 6.77 -18.91
CA THR A 127 17.23 6.50 -18.00
C THR A 127 16.84 6.75 -16.54
N ALA A 128 16.04 7.78 -16.24
CA ALA A 128 15.56 8.05 -14.89
C ALA A 128 14.67 6.91 -14.36
N VAL A 129 13.81 6.34 -15.22
CA VAL A 129 12.99 5.16 -14.87
C VAL A 129 13.90 3.95 -14.60
N ARG A 130 14.90 3.70 -15.44
CA ARG A 130 15.88 2.62 -15.21
C ARG A 130 16.61 2.76 -13.89
N ASP A 131 17.06 3.98 -13.56
CA ASP A 131 17.79 4.24 -12.32
C ASP A 131 16.88 4.05 -11.10
N ALA A 132 15.61 4.45 -11.20
CA ALA A 132 14.60 4.18 -10.17
C ALA A 132 14.33 2.68 -9.99
N VAL A 133 14.26 1.92 -11.09
CA VAL A 133 14.14 0.45 -11.03
C VAL A 133 15.35 -0.18 -10.35
N ALA A 134 16.57 0.17 -10.76
CA ALA A 134 17.79 -0.37 -10.17
C ALA A 134 17.93 -0.02 -8.67
N ALA A 135 17.52 1.20 -8.29
CA ALA A 135 17.46 1.62 -6.90
C ALA A 135 16.43 0.81 -6.10
N PHE A 136 15.24 0.60 -6.63
CA PHE A 136 14.23 -0.26 -6.00
C PHE A 136 14.72 -1.70 -5.86
N GLN A 137 15.30 -2.27 -6.92
CA GLN A 137 15.80 -3.64 -6.87
C GLN A 137 16.90 -3.81 -5.81
N THR A 138 17.78 -2.79 -5.67
CA THR A 138 18.81 -2.76 -4.63
C THR A 138 18.17 -2.72 -3.24
N HIS A 139 17.18 -1.84 -3.06
CA HIS A 139 16.42 -1.71 -1.80
C HIS A 139 15.73 -3.03 -1.43
N ALA A 140 15.10 -3.69 -2.40
CA ALA A 140 14.41 -4.96 -2.24
C ALA A 140 15.33 -6.19 -2.17
N GLY A 141 16.64 -6.01 -2.34
CA GLY A 141 17.59 -7.12 -2.37
C GLY A 141 17.35 -8.10 -3.52
N ILE A 142 16.93 -7.65 -4.70
CA ILE A 142 16.64 -8.53 -5.86
C ILE A 142 17.62 -8.33 -7.03
N GLY A 143 18.78 -7.73 -6.77
CA GLY A 143 19.75 -7.33 -7.80
C GLY A 143 19.62 -5.85 -8.17
N SER A 144 20.14 -5.44 -9.33
CA SER A 144 20.09 -4.04 -9.80
C SER A 144 20.30 -3.91 -11.31
N ASP A 145 19.74 -4.83 -12.09
CA ASP A 145 19.90 -4.85 -13.55
C ASP A 145 19.08 -3.77 -14.29
N GLY A 146 18.17 -3.08 -13.60
CA GLY A 146 17.30 -2.05 -14.18
C GLY A 146 16.22 -2.60 -15.12
N ILE A 147 15.99 -3.92 -15.14
CA ILE A 147 14.97 -4.61 -15.93
C ILE A 147 13.82 -5.02 -15.01
N VAL A 148 12.60 -4.69 -15.39
CA VAL A 148 11.41 -5.07 -14.60
C VAL A 148 10.88 -6.39 -15.11
N GLY A 149 11.31 -7.47 -14.47
CA GLY A 149 10.79 -8.83 -14.68
C GLY A 149 9.79 -9.26 -13.59
N PRO A 150 9.36 -10.54 -13.59
CA PRO A 150 8.36 -11.05 -12.64
C PRO A 150 8.73 -10.85 -11.16
N ILE A 151 10.02 -10.93 -10.81
CA ILE A 151 10.48 -10.71 -9.43
C ILE A 151 10.34 -9.24 -9.05
N THR A 152 10.72 -8.31 -9.93
CA THR A 152 10.59 -6.87 -9.68
C THR A 152 9.13 -6.46 -9.57
N TRP A 153 8.25 -6.93 -10.48
CA TRP A 153 6.82 -6.66 -10.39
C TRP A 153 6.20 -7.15 -9.08
N ARG A 154 6.50 -8.38 -8.68
CA ARG A 154 5.95 -8.95 -7.44
C ARG A 154 6.39 -8.18 -6.20
N ASN A 155 7.68 -7.84 -6.11
CA ASN A 155 8.18 -7.08 -4.96
C ASN A 155 7.65 -5.66 -4.97
N LEU A 156 7.53 -5.03 -6.14
CA LEU A 156 7.07 -3.64 -6.23
C LEU A 156 5.60 -3.51 -5.86
N ALA A 157 4.73 -4.37 -6.41
CA ALA A 157 3.29 -4.35 -6.09
C ALA A 157 3.02 -4.72 -4.61
N TRP A 158 3.83 -5.59 -4.02
CA TRP A 158 3.70 -5.95 -2.60
C TRP A 158 4.17 -4.85 -1.64
N HIS A 159 5.14 -4.04 -2.05
CA HIS A 159 5.76 -3.02 -1.22
C HIS A 159 4.69 -2.06 -0.68
N TYR A 160 4.77 -1.67 0.59
CA TYR A 160 3.73 -0.85 1.19
C TYR A 160 3.78 0.59 0.70
N ASP A 161 2.63 1.25 0.72
CA ASP A 161 2.53 2.66 0.39
C ASP A 161 2.75 3.51 1.64
N TYR A 162 3.29 4.70 1.42
CA TYR A 162 3.30 5.77 2.40
C TYR A 162 2.15 6.73 2.09
N PRO A 163 1.33 7.15 3.07
CA PRO A 163 0.17 7.99 2.81
C PRO A 163 0.54 9.35 2.25
N ASP A 164 -0.23 9.82 1.28
CA ASP A 164 -0.23 11.21 0.85
C ASP A 164 -0.94 12.08 1.89
N PHE A 165 -0.17 12.74 2.75
CA PHE A 165 -0.71 13.65 3.76
C PHE A 165 -1.40 14.90 3.19
N THR A 166 -1.34 15.14 1.88
CA THR A 166 -2.16 16.17 1.22
C THR A 166 -3.62 15.73 1.03
N ALA A 167 -3.93 14.44 1.18
CA ALA A 167 -5.28 13.87 1.12
C ALA A 167 -6.14 14.16 2.38
N ASN A 168 -5.98 15.34 2.97
CA ASN A 168 -6.61 15.76 4.24
C ASN A 168 -6.22 14.86 5.44
N LEU A 169 -4.98 14.37 5.44
CA LEU A 169 -4.40 13.64 6.56
C LEU A 169 -3.32 14.51 7.25
N CYS A 170 -2.92 14.12 8.45
CA CYS A 170 -1.69 14.62 9.08
C CYS A 170 -1.00 13.53 9.88
N ASP A 171 0.33 13.61 9.92
CA ASP A 171 1.20 12.66 10.63
C ASP A 171 1.12 12.92 12.13
N GLN A 172 0.30 12.12 12.79
CA GLN A 172 0.04 12.20 14.23
C GLN A 172 -0.16 10.78 14.72
N ASP A 173 0.96 10.22 15.14
CA ASP A 173 1.09 8.88 15.66
C ASP A 173 0.38 8.75 17.02
N PRO A 174 -0.60 7.84 17.14
CA PRO A 174 -1.32 7.70 18.38
C PRO A 174 -0.54 7.25 19.60
N ASP A 175 0.48 6.42 19.43
CA ASP A 175 1.25 5.84 20.53
C ASP A 175 2.74 6.22 20.54
N GLY A 176 3.15 7.08 19.62
CA GLY A 176 4.48 7.70 19.55
C GLY A 176 5.55 6.82 18.92
N ASN A 177 5.19 5.87 18.05
CA ASN A 177 6.15 5.00 17.35
C ASN A 177 6.96 5.72 16.25
N GLY A 178 6.58 6.94 15.92
CA GLY A 178 7.24 7.84 14.98
C GLY A 178 6.86 7.60 13.52
N THR A 179 7.27 8.53 12.66
CA THR A 179 6.86 8.59 11.24
C THR A 179 7.28 7.38 10.39
N ALA A 180 8.13 6.51 10.94
CA ALA A 180 8.53 5.25 10.32
C ALA A 180 7.41 4.19 10.32
N ALA A 181 6.41 4.32 11.20
CA ALA A 181 5.29 3.39 11.35
C ALA A 181 4.05 3.78 10.52
N ASN A 182 4.19 4.59 9.48
CA ASN A 182 3.05 5.10 8.69
C ASN A 182 2.75 4.29 7.42
N TRP A 183 3.41 3.16 7.19
CA TRP A 183 3.26 2.37 5.97
C TRP A 183 2.16 1.32 6.11
N ALA A 184 1.38 1.13 5.06
CA ALA A 184 0.38 0.08 5.02
C ALA A 184 0.24 -0.46 3.59
N THR A 185 -0.51 -1.55 3.43
CA THR A 185 -0.89 -2.02 2.11
C THR A 185 -1.49 -0.88 1.28
N SER A 186 -1.17 -0.86 -0.01
CA SER A 186 -1.62 0.14 -0.97
C SER A 186 -3.13 0.34 -0.95
N ALA A 187 -3.88 -0.76 -0.79
CA ALA A 187 -5.33 -0.72 -0.68
C ALA A 187 -5.79 0.02 0.59
N ALA A 188 -5.21 -0.27 1.76
CA ALA A 188 -5.56 0.38 3.02
C ALA A 188 -5.21 1.87 2.99
N VAL A 189 -4.00 2.23 2.50
CA VAL A 189 -3.57 3.62 2.33
C VAL A 189 -4.52 4.36 1.40
N ALA A 190 -4.79 3.84 0.20
CA ALA A 190 -5.64 4.52 -0.77
C ALA A 190 -7.11 4.66 -0.31
N GLN A 191 -7.60 3.70 0.48
CA GLN A 191 -8.92 3.79 1.13
C GLN A 191 -8.94 4.89 2.19
N MET A 192 -7.89 4.98 3.00
CA MET A 192 -7.77 6.01 4.03
C MET A 192 -7.61 7.42 3.44
N GLU A 193 -6.80 7.58 2.39
CA GLU A 193 -6.68 8.83 1.65
C GLU A 193 -8.01 9.26 1.03
N GLN A 194 -8.78 8.31 0.49
CA GLN A 194 -10.10 8.62 -0.04
C GLN A 194 -11.07 9.02 1.08
N ALA A 195 -11.00 8.37 2.24
CA ALA A 195 -11.76 8.78 3.42
C ALA A 195 -11.39 10.21 3.84
N GLY A 196 -10.10 10.55 3.83
CA GLY A 196 -9.59 11.91 4.06
C GLY A 196 -10.16 12.93 3.10
N ARG A 197 -10.09 12.66 1.79
CA ARG A 197 -10.68 13.54 0.75
C ARG A 197 -12.19 13.74 0.93
N ASN A 198 -12.94 12.69 1.29
CA ASN A 198 -14.37 12.80 1.57
C ASN A 198 -14.61 13.63 2.84
N PHE A 199 -13.86 13.35 3.91
CA PHE A 199 -13.99 14.01 5.20
C PHE A 199 -13.61 15.49 5.13
N ALA A 200 -12.71 15.89 4.23
CA ALA A 200 -12.34 17.30 4.03
C ALA A 200 -13.56 18.19 3.75
N SER A 201 -14.61 17.65 3.11
CA SER A 201 -15.84 18.37 2.80
C SER A 201 -16.68 18.75 4.03
N THR A 202 -16.42 18.14 5.20
CA THR A 202 -17.14 18.44 6.45
C THR A 202 -16.61 19.70 7.14
N GLY A 203 -15.39 20.13 6.82
CA GLY A 203 -14.73 21.27 7.48
C GLY A 203 -14.22 20.99 8.90
N GLN A 204 -14.21 19.73 9.36
CA GLN A 204 -13.80 19.33 10.72
C GLN A 204 -12.29 19.04 10.84
N GLY A 205 -11.50 19.69 9.99
CA GLY A 205 -10.04 19.52 9.93
C GLY A 205 -9.58 18.23 9.25
N LYS A 206 -8.31 17.91 9.49
CA LYS A 206 -7.62 16.75 8.92
C LYS A 206 -7.78 15.51 9.79
N ILE A 207 -7.54 14.34 9.19
CA ILE A 207 -7.51 13.07 9.93
C ILE A 207 -6.09 12.80 10.44
N PRO A 208 -5.90 12.64 11.76
CA PRO A 208 -4.61 12.27 12.35
C PRO A 208 -4.35 10.80 12.05
N TYR A 209 -3.30 10.50 11.31
CA TYR A 209 -2.93 9.17 10.87
C TYR A 209 -1.59 8.80 11.49
N GLY A 210 -1.49 7.59 12.01
CA GLY A 210 -0.22 6.97 12.35
C GLY A 210 -0.38 5.50 12.70
N ASP A 211 0.67 4.88 13.23
CA ASP A 211 0.67 3.48 13.67
C ASP A 211 -0.01 2.54 12.67
N ALA A 212 0.39 2.59 11.40
CA ALA A 212 -0.12 1.73 10.35
C ALA A 212 0.74 0.47 10.15
N GLY A 213 2.06 0.64 10.18
CA GLY A 213 3.00 -0.42 9.81
C GLY A 213 4.36 0.13 9.41
N TYR A 214 5.37 -0.74 9.40
CA TYR A 214 6.64 -0.45 8.76
C TYR A 214 6.57 -0.72 7.25
N GLU A 215 7.53 -0.19 6.49
CA GLU A 215 7.59 -0.22 5.02
C GLU A 215 7.41 -1.61 4.38
N HIS A 216 7.66 -2.70 5.13
CA HIS A 216 7.48 -4.07 4.67
C HIS A 216 6.74 -4.94 5.70
N GLY A 217 5.95 -4.31 6.57
CA GLY A 217 5.34 -4.93 7.73
C GLY A 217 6.34 -5.28 8.83
N GLY A 218 5.95 -6.20 9.71
CA GLY A 218 6.71 -6.59 10.91
C GLY A 218 6.14 -6.00 12.19
N ASP A 219 6.61 -6.53 13.32
CA ASP A 219 6.12 -6.19 14.66
C ASP A 219 6.41 -4.74 15.01
N ILE A 220 5.35 -3.94 15.11
CA ILE A 220 5.40 -2.68 15.84
C ILE A 220 5.21 -3.04 17.32
N PRO A 221 6.19 -2.77 18.21
CA PRO A 221 6.09 -3.15 19.61
C PRO A 221 4.76 -2.71 20.25
N GLY A 222 3.99 -3.66 20.76
CA GLY A 222 2.67 -3.42 21.37
C GLY A 222 1.48 -3.42 20.39
N HIS A 223 1.72 -3.58 19.09
CA HIS A 223 0.75 -3.40 18.01
C HIS A 223 0.77 -4.59 17.03
N GLY A 224 0.66 -5.82 17.56
CA GLY A 224 0.80 -7.06 16.77
C GLY A 224 -0.23 -7.25 15.65
N SER A 225 -1.34 -6.50 15.64
CA SER A 225 -2.29 -6.49 14.51
C SER A 225 -1.69 -5.90 13.23
N HIS A 226 -0.78 -4.93 13.36
CA HIS A 226 -0.29 -4.05 12.28
C HIS A 226 0.81 -4.69 11.43
N GLU A 227 1.26 -5.89 11.80
CA GLU A 227 2.37 -6.61 11.18
C GLU A 227 2.23 -6.79 9.67
N VAL A 228 1.00 -6.77 9.17
CA VAL A 228 0.67 -7.01 7.75
C VAL A 228 0.08 -5.79 7.04
N GLY A 229 0.18 -4.60 7.63
CA GLY A 229 -0.19 -3.33 6.98
C GLY A 229 -1.67 -3.21 6.61
N LEU A 230 -2.55 -3.89 7.35
CA LEU A 230 -4.00 -3.81 7.18
C LEU A 230 -4.67 -2.97 8.27
N ASP A 231 -3.91 -2.48 9.22
CA ASP A 231 -4.40 -1.78 10.40
C ASP A 231 -3.83 -0.39 10.37
N ILE A 232 -4.66 0.59 10.70
CA ILE A 232 -4.27 2.00 10.73
C ILE A 232 -4.95 2.62 11.95
N ASP A 233 -4.16 3.21 12.83
CA ASP A 233 -4.69 3.97 13.95
C ASP A 233 -4.83 5.44 13.59
N ILE A 234 -5.95 6.00 14.02
CA ILE A 234 -6.26 7.41 13.81
C ILE A 234 -6.81 8.01 15.08
N TRP A 235 -6.53 9.27 15.36
CA TRP A 235 -7.16 9.93 16.51
C TRP A 235 -8.63 10.27 16.25
N PRO A 236 -9.45 10.27 17.31
CA PRO A 236 -10.77 10.87 17.24
C PRO A 236 -10.66 12.38 16.96
N ILE A 237 -11.72 12.93 16.35
CA ILE A 237 -11.74 14.31 15.91
C ILE A 237 -11.98 15.26 17.09
N ARG A 238 -11.31 16.41 17.06
CA ARG A 238 -11.42 17.44 18.08
C ARG A 238 -12.41 18.54 17.69
N THR A 239 -13.08 19.12 18.68
CA THR A 239 -14.00 20.26 18.49
C THR A 239 -13.31 21.54 18.05
N ASP A 240 -11.99 21.65 18.25
CA ASP A 240 -11.16 22.81 17.91
C ASP A 240 -10.40 22.66 16.58
N ASN A 241 -10.62 21.56 15.84
CA ASN A 241 -9.88 21.19 14.63
C ASN A 241 -8.35 21.11 14.83
N GLY A 242 -7.87 21.12 16.08
CA GLY A 242 -6.46 21.18 16.43
C GLY A 242 -5.75 19.84 16.35
N GLN A 243 -6.35 18.81 15.74
CA GLN A 243 -5.84 17.43 15.84
C GLN A 243 -4.46 17.19 15.20
N CYS A 244 -3.93 18.13 14.41
CA CYS A 244 -2.56 18.05 13.86
C CYS A 244 -1.50 18.81 14.66
N THR A 245 -1.90 19.53 15.72
CA THR A 245 -1.02 20.42 16.49
C THR A 245 -1.21 20.30 18.00
N ALA A 246 -2.37 19.82 18.43
CA ALA A 246 -2.73 19.63 19.84
C ALA A 246 -2.45 18.19 20.28
N GLY A 247 -2.57 17.94 21.58
CA GLY A 247 -2.37 16.62 22.15
C GLY A 247 -3.53 15.65 21.89
N ARG A 248 -3.21 14.37 22.13
CA ARG A 248 -4.13 13.23 22.12
C ARG A 248 -5.34 13.47 23.03
N ILE A 249 -6.49 12.95 22.61
CA ILE A 249 -7.76 13.01 23.35
C ILE A 249 -8.38 11.62 23.47
N THR A 250 -9.34 11.48 24.39
CA THR A 250 -10.21 10.31 24.53
C THR A 250 -11.66 10.67 24.24
N TRP A 251 -12.55 9.68 24.08
CA TRP A 251 -13.99 9.93 23.93
C TRP A 251 -14.64 10.66 25.13
N GLN A 252 -13.95 10.70 26.28
CA GLN A 252 -14.38 11.42 27.49
C GLN A 252 -13.86 12.86 27.56
N SER A 253 -12.94 13.24 26.68
CA SER A 253 -12.34 14.57 26.69
C SER A 253 -13.35 15.65 26.32
N SER A 254 -13.29 16.81 26.97
CA SER A 254 -14.18 17.94 26.64
C SER A 254 -14.00 18.47 25.22
N THR A 255 -12.83 18.24 24.62
CA THR A 255 -12.49 18.60 23.25
C THR A 255 -12.82 17.51 22.23
N TYR A 256 -13.43 16.39 22.63
CA TYR A 256 -13.83 15.32 21.72
C TYR A 256 -15.09 15.70 20.93
N ASP A 257 -15.00 15.67 19.60
CA ASP A 257 -16.15 15.85 18.72
C ASP A 257 -16.68 14.49 18.25
N ARG A 258 -17.71 14.02 18.96
CA ARG A 258 -18.43 12.79 18.63
C ARG A 258 -19.10 12.86 17.27
N ALA A 259 -19.70 13.99 16.91
CA ALA A 259 -20.43 14.12 15.65
C ALA A 259 -19.45 14.06 14.46
N ALA A 260 -18.29 14.72 14.59
CA ALA A 260 -17.24 14.65 13.60
C ALA A 260 -16.61 13.26 13.50
N THR A 261 -16.35 12.61 14.64
CA THR A 261 -15.81 11.24 14.66
C THR A 261 -16.78 10.23 14.05
N ARG A 262 -18.10 10.42 14.25
CA ARG A 262 -19.13 9.67 13.53
C ARG A 262 -19.00 9.83 12.01
N GLN A 263 -18.86 11.06 11.52
CA GLN A 263 -18.71 11.35 10.09
C GLN A 263 -17.40 10.79 9.53
N LEU A 264 -16.32 10.79 10.32
CA LEU A 264 -15.06 10.14 9.98
C LEU A 264 -15.25 8.63 9.77
N VAL A 265 -15.85 7.92 10.73
CA VAL A 265 -16.12 6.47 10.62
C VAL A 265 -16.98 6.15 9.39
N GLN A 266 -18.00 6.97 9.12
CA GLN A 266 -18.84 6.82 7.94
C GLN A 266 -18.04 7.06 6.64
N SER A 267 -17.16 8.05 6.62
CA SER A 267 -16.29 8.35 5.46
C SER A 267 -15.33 7.21 5.17
N ILE A 268 -14.77 6.57 6.20
CA ILE A 268 -13.91 5.38 6.07
C ILE A 268 -14.67 4.21 5.47
N LYS A 269 -15.84 3.86 6.04
CA LYS A 269 -16.68 2.76 5.52
C LYS A 269 -17.12 3.01 4.07
N ALA A 270 -17.45 4.25 3.72
CA ALA A 270 -17.84 4.63 2.37
C ALA A 270 -16.67 4.55 1.36
N ALA A 271 -15.45 4.87 1.80
CA ALA A 271 -14.25 4.77 0.97
C ALA A 271 -13.79 3.32 0.71
N ALA A 272 -14.15 2.38 1.60
CA ALA A 272 -13.72 0.99 1.56
C ALA A 272 -14.91 0.00 1.51
N PRO A 273 -15.76 0.02 0.47
CA PRO A 273 -16.99 -0.76 0.43
C PRO A 273 -16.73 -2.27 0.42
N GLY A 274 -16.98 -2.91 1.56
CA GLY A 274 -16.72 -4.33 1.80
C GLY A 274 -15.24 -4.66 2.03
N HIS A 275 -14.45 -3.67 2.47
CA HIS A 275 -13.02 -3.80 2.76
C HIS A 275 -12.65 -3.24 4.15
N VAL A 276 -13.63 -2.91 5.00
CA VAL A 276 -13.42 -2.63 6.43
C VAL A 276 -13.92 -3.84 7.21
N ARG A 277 -13.03 -4.51 7.91
CA ARG A 277 -13.36 -5.67 8.74
C ARG A 277 -13.89 -5.26 10.10
N ILE A 278 -13.19 -4.34 10.77
CA ILE A 278 -13.57 -3.87 12.10
C ILE A 278 -13.00 -2.47 12.34
N ILE A 279 -13.71 -1.68 13.16
CA ILE A 279 -13.19 -0.42 13.70
C ILE A 279 -13.36 -0.48 15.22
N PHE A 280 -12.25 -0.51 15.97
CA PHE A 280 -12.32 -0.43 17.43
C PHE A 280 -12.27 1.03 17.88
N PHE A 281 -13.18 1.41 18.77
CA PHE A 281 -13.18 2.69 19.48
C PHE A 281 -14.28 2.69 20.54
N ASN A 282 -13.94 3.08 21.77
CA ASN A 282 -14.75 2.83 22.95
C ASN A 282 -15.81 3.90 23.27
N ASP A 283 -16.15 4.80 22.35
CA ASP A 283 -17.28 5.71 22.55
C ASP A 283 -18.61 4.92 22.59
N PRO A 284 -19.31 4.87 23.74
CA PRO A 284 -20.52 4.06 23.88
C PRO A 284 -21.63 4.44 22.89
N THR A 285 -21.65 5.69 22.42
CA THR A 285 -22.65 6.14 21.45
C THR A 285 -22.39 5.54 20.07
N LEU A 286 -21.15 5.54 19.60
CA LEU A 286 -20.80 4.98 18.29
C LEU A 286 -20.91 3.45 18.27
N ILE A 287 -20.65 2.81 19.42
CA ILE A 287 -20.90 1.37 19.60
C ILE A 287 -22.39 1.06 19.49
N ASN A 288 -23.26 1.79 20.19
CA ASN A 288 -24.71 1.59 20.14
C ASN A 288 -25.30 1.84 18.74
N GLU A 289 -24.64 2.66 17.92
CA GLU A 289 -25.00 2.90 16.52
C GLU A 289 -24.47 1.84 15.55
N GLY A 290 -23.69 0.85 16.04
CA GLY A 290 -23.05 -0.17 15.21
C GLY A 290 -21.91 0.37 14.33
N LEU A 291 -21.36 1.53 14.68
CA LEU A 291 -20.29 2.16 13.91
C LEU A 291 -18.91 1.63 14.31
N THR A 292 -18.69 1.40 15.60
CA THR A 292 -17.42 0.91 16.17
C THR A 292 -17.67 -0.28 17.11
N THR A 293 -16.60 -0.93 17.55
CA THR A 293 -16.63 -2.06 18.49
C THR A 293 -15.72 -1.75 19.67
N GLU A 294 -16.11 -2.21 20.86
CA GLU A 294 -15.29 -2.05 22.08
C GLU A 294 -14.10 -3.00 22.05
N TRP A 295 -12.93 -2.49 22.44
CA TRP A 295 -11.75 -3.31 22.75
C TRP A 295 -10.90 -2.62 23.82
N PRO A 296 -10.23 -3.37 24.73
CA PRO A 296 -9.36 -2.76 25.74
C PRO A 296 -8.36 -1.76 25.13
N SER A 297 -8.18 -0.63 25.82
CA SER A 297 -7.22 0.43 25.45
C SER A 297 -7.54 1.27 24.19
N HIS A 298 -8.75 1.20 23.64
CA HIS A 298 -9.18 1.98 22.46
C HIS A 298 -10.05 3.20 22.81
N ASP A 299 -9.75 3.87 23.93
CA ASP A 299 -10.48 5.08 24.34
C ASP A 299 -10.00 6.36 23.62
N ASN A 300 -8.79 6.32 23.06
CA ASN A 300 -8.00 7.45 22.57
C ASN A 300 -7.69 7.42 21.06
N HIS A 301 -8.01 6.34 20.37
CA HIS A 301 -7.77 6.18 18.94
C HIS A 301 -8.82 5.24 18.34
N LEU A 302 -9.09 5.40 17.05
CA LEU A 302 -9.83 4.45 16.25
C LEU A 302 -8.82 3.53 15.57
N HIS A 303 -8.91 2.24 15.86
CA HIS A 303 -8.15 1.20 15.15
C HIS A 303 -8.96 0.72 13.97
N VAL A 304 -8.51 0.97 12.75
CA VAL A 304 -9.21 0.57 11.52
C VAL A 304 -8.54 -0.64 10.91
N ARG A 305 -9.19 -1.81 10.96
CA ARG A 305 -8.77 -3.02 10.24
C ARG A 305 -9.43 -3.07 8.87
N PHE A 306 -8.61 -2.95 7.83
CA PHE A 306 -8.98 -3.23 6.45
C PHE A 306 -8.86 -4.72 6.13
N CYS A 307 -9.45 -5.12 5.01
CA CYS A 307 -9.43 -6.50 4.54
C CYS A 307 -9.67 -6.61 3.03
N GLU A 308 -9.39 -7.81 2.52
CA GLU A 308 -9.63 -8.24 1.16
C GLU A 308 -10.78 -9.25 1.15
N LYS A 309 -11.72 -9.13 0.20
CA LYS A 309 -12.86 -10.05 0.12
C LYS A 309 -12.44 -11.48 -0.22
N VAL A 310 -11.36 -11.61 -0.98
CA VAL A 310 -10.79 -12.89 -1.41
C VAL A 310 -9.29 -12.77 -1.33
N HIS A 311 -8.67 -13.57 -0.46
CA HIS A 311 -7.23 -13.67 -0.35
C HIS A 311 -6.83 -15.08 0.11
N PRO A 312 -5.75 -15.67 -0.41
CA PRO A 312 -5.31 -17.01 0.00
C PRO A 312 -4.83 -17.09 1.45
N ASN A 313 -4.43 -15.96 2.05
CA ASN A 313 -4.06 -15.86 3.45
C ASN A 313 -5.21 -15.24 4.27
N SER A 314 -5.70 -15.97 5.27
CA SER A 314 -6.81 -15.58 6.15
C SER A 314 -6.54 -14.36 7.03
N LEU A 315 -5.28 -13.94 7.17
CA LEU A 315 -4.95 -12.67 7.83
C LEU A 315 -5.51 -11.47 7.05
N TYR A 316 -5.65 -11.59 5.74
CA TYR A 316 -6.12 -10.52 4.87
C TYR A 316 -7.62 -10.55 4.65
N THR A 317 -8.27 -11.69 4.87
CA THR A 317 -9.68 -11.84 4.52
C THR A 317 -10.60 -11.03 5.44
N CYS A 318 -11.64 -10.46 4.84
CA CYS A 318 -12.84 -10.07 5.55
C CYS A 318 -13.53 -11.33 6.13
#